data_AF-A0A157ZQZ7-F1
#
_entry.id   AF-A0A157ZQZ7-F1
#
_cell.length_a   1.000
_cell.length_b   1.000
_cell.length_c   1.000
_cell.angle_alpha   90.00
_cell.angle_beta   90.00
_cell.angle_gamma   90.00
#
_symmetry.space_group_name_H-M   'P 1'
#
loop_
_entity.id
_entity.type
_entity.pdbx_description
1 polymer ?
#
loop_
_entity_poly.entity_id
_entity_poly.type
_entity_poly.pdbx_seq_one_letter_code
_entity_poly.pdbx_strand_id
1 'polypeptide(L)'
;MCGMFLADHGVDVIKVERPQVGDEIRRSGETKDGVGLFYKVLNRGKRSVTLDLKTEIGAEALKKLVKDVDMRAANRGSDLLSLSVQIAQSSCDLSNQVQSFPLVTG
;
A
#
# COMPACT_ATOMS: atom_id res chain seq x y z
N MET A 1 -7.22 -5.76 1.94
CA MET A 1 -6.83 -6.98 2.68
C MET A 1 -5.58 -7.64 2.12
N CYS A 2 -5.42 -7.79 0.80
CA CYS A 2 -4.23 -8.40 0.16
C CYS A 2 -2.87 -8.07 0.82
N GLY A 3 -2.50 -6.79 0.96
CA GLY A 3 -1.18 -6.46 1.52
C GLY A 3 -1.00 -6.83 3.01
N MET A 4 -2.07 -7.08 3.77
CA MET A 4 -1.94 -7.58 5.16
C MET A 4 -1.40 -9.01 5.14
N PHE A 5 -1.95 -9.86 4.27
CA PHE A 5 -1.48 -11.24 4.11
C PHE A 5 -0.04 -11.28 3.60
N LEU A 6 0.31 -10.44 2.61
CA LEU A 6 1.69 -10.35 2.13
C LEU A 6 2.68 -9.98 3.25
N ALA A 7 2.33 -8.97 4.06
CA ALA A 7 3.14 -8.56 5.19
C ALA A 7 3.24 -9.65 6.27
N ASP A 8 2.15 -10.36 6.55
CA ASP A 8 2.15 -11.50 7.49
C ASP A 8 3.05 -12.65 6.98
N HIS A 9 3.25 -12.79 5.67
CA HIS A 9 4.18 -13.74 5.05
C HIS A 9 5.63 -13.22 4.92
N GLY A 10 5.96 -12.09 5.55
CA GLY A 10 7.33 -11.54 5.57
C GLY A 10 7.72 -10.74 4.33
N VAL A 11 6.77 -10.44 3.44
CA VAL A 11 7.01 -9.53 2.31
C VAL A 11 7.05 -8.10 2.83
N ASP A 12 8.00 -7.30 2.36
CA ASP A 12 8.06 -5.88 2.73
C ASP A 12 7.01 -5.10 1.95
N VAL A 13 5.96 -4.68 2.65
CA VAL A 13 4.82 -3.96 2.06
C VAL A 13 4.88 -2.50 2.45
N ILE A 14 5.01 -1.62 1.45
CA ILE A 14 4.94 -0.17 1.61
C ILE A 14 3.58 0.32 1.13
N LYS A 15 2.87 1.02 2.01
CA LYS A 15 1.60 1.68 1.73
C LYS A 15 1.86 3.16 1.47
N VAL A 16 1.52 3.64 0.28
CA VAL A 16 1.53 5.05 -0.08
C VAL A 16 0.19 5.66 0.28
N GLU A 17 0.20 6.80 0.96
CA GLU A 17 -1.00 7.47 1.45
C GLU A 17 -1.00 8.98 1.14
N ARG A 18 -2.21 9.55 1.12
CA ARG A 18 -2.40 10.99 0.92
C ARG A 18 -1.83 11.79 2.08
N PRO A 19 -1.22 12.96 1.82
CA PRO A 19 -0.78 13.85 2.87
C PRO A 19 -1.95 14.39 3.68
N GLN A 20 -1.68 14.67 4.96
CA GLN A 20 -2.60 15.14 6.01
C GLN A 20 -3.78 14.22 6.36
N VAL A 21 -4.41 13.59 5.38
CA VAL A 21 -5.63 12.79 5.55
C VAL A 21 -5.32 11.30 5.75
N GLY A 22 -4.28 10.80 5.08
CA GLY A 22 -3.95 9.38 5.05
C GLY A 22 -5.01 8.51 4.36
N ASP A 23 -4.98 7.21 4.66
CA ASP A 23 -6.06 6.26 4.34
C ASP A 23 -7.30 6.54 5.21
N GLU A 24 -8.47 6.48 4.60
CA GLU A 24 -9.77 6.64 5.28
C GLU A 24 -9.97 5.62 6.40
N ILE A 25 -9.41 4.42 6.26
CA ILE A 25 -9.52 3.36 7.27
C ILE A 25 -8.79 3.71 8.58
N ARG A 26 -7.90 4.72 8.59
CA ARG A 26 -7.25 5.26 9.80
C ARG A 26 -8.24 5.73 10.85
N ARG A 27 -9.44 6.13 10.43
CA ARG A 27 -10.49 6.64 11.32
C ARG A 27 -11.67 5.67 11.48
N SER A 28 -11.56 4.46 10.97
CA SER A 28 -12.65 3.49 10.99
C SER A 28 -12.66 2.63 12.25
N GLY A 29 -13.86 2.40 12.78
CA GLY A 29 -14.11 1.58 13.98
C GLY A 29 -13.74 2.28 15.28
N GLU A 30 -13.67 1.49 16.36
CA GLU A 30 -13.23 1.95 17.68
C GLU A 30 -11.85 2.60 17.60
N THR A 31 -11.66 3.75 18.23
CA THR A 31 -10.40 4.48 18.17
C THR A 31 -9.69 4.43 19.52
N LYS A 32 -8.36 4.30 19.46
CA LYS A 32 -7.48 4.50 20.62
C LYS A 32 -6.30 5.35 20.19
N ASP A 33 -6.08 6.45 20.92
CA ASP A 33 -5.05 7.45 20.63
C ASP A 33 -5.19 8.06 19.23
N GLY A 34 -6.43 8.31 18.80
CA GLY A 34 -6.72 8.88 17.48
C GLY A 34 -6.53 7.93 16.29
N VAL A 35 -6.21 6.65 16.54
CA VAL A 35 -6.04 5.64 15.49
C VAL A 35 -7.15 4.57 15.59
N GLY A 36 -7.90 4.41 14.51
CA GLY A 36 -8.97 3.41 14.37
C GLY A 36 -8.46 1.98 14.37
N LEU A 37 -9.22 1.10 15.01
CA LEU A 37 -8.91 -0.31 15.19
C LEU A 37 -8.70 -1.01 13.85
N PHE A 38 -9.53 -0.72 12.84
CA PHE A 38 -9.41 -1.35 11.54
C PHE A 38 -8.09 -1.01 10.83
N TYR A 39 -7.55 0.19 11.03
CA TYR A 39 -6.23 0.52 10.50
C TYR A 39 -5.13 -0.30 11.16
N LYS A 40 -5.18 -0.47 12.48
CA LYS A 40 -4.22 -1.30 13.22
C LYS A 40 -4.28 -2.76 12.74
N VAL A 41 -5.49 -3.30 12.57
CA VAL A 41 -5.68 -4.68 12.13
C VAL A 41 -5.22 -4.90 10.69
N LEU A 42 -5.62 -4.02 9.76
CA LEU A 42 -5.45 -4.25 8.32
C LEU A 42 -4.10 -3.76 7.75
N ASN A 43 -3.37 -2.92 8.50
CA ASN A 43 -2.08 -2.38 8.07
C ASN A 43 -0.93 -2.75 9.00
N ARG A 44 -1.13 -3.69 9.93
CA ARG A 44 -0.01 -4.33 10.65
C ARG A 44 1.01 -4.90 9.67
N GLY A 45 2.28 -4.90 10.07
CA GLY A 45 3.39 -5.41 9.26
C GLY A 45 3.74 -4.55 8.02
N LYS A 46 2.97 -3.50 7.71
CA LYS A 46 3.24 -2.61 6.58
C LYS A 46 3.96 -1.35 7.04
N ARG A 47 4.88 -0.88 6.20
CA ARG A 47 5.41 0.48 6.28
C ARG A 47 4.46 1.44 5.56
N SER A 48 4.40 2.69 6.00
CA SER A 48 3.56 3.70 5.36
C SER A 48 4.40 4.92 5.00
N VAL A 49 4.20 5.45 3.80
CA VAL A 49 4.81 6.67 3.30
C VAL A 49 3.73 7.60 2.77
N THR A 50 3.93 8.88 2.98
CA THR A 50 3.02 9.91 2.48
C THR A 50 3.56 10.50 1.19
N LEU A 51 2.77 10.49 0.13
CA LEU A 51 3.12 11.12 -1.15
C LEU A 51 1.92 11.89 -1.72
N ASP A 52 2.16 13.12 -2.17
CA ASP A 52 1.17 13.89 -2.91
C ASP A 52 1.27 13.61 -4.42
N LEU A 53 0.45 12.68 -4.90
CA LEU A 53 0.43 12.27 -6.31
C LEU A 53 -0.15 13.34 -7.26
N LYS A 54 -0.68 14.46 -6.72
CA LYS A 54 -1.10 15.61 -7.55
C LYS A 54 0.06 16.50 -7.94
N THR A 55 1.20 16.36 -7.27
CA THR A 55 2.43 17.10 -7.58
C THR A 55 3.31 16.29 -8.50
N GLU A 56 4.06 16.97 -9.37
CA GLU A 56 5.03 16.33 -10.25
C GLU A 56 6.10 15.59 -9.44
N ILE A 57 6.57 16.19 -8.35
CA ILE A 57 7.54 15.59 -7.43
C ILE A 57 7.00 14.30 -6.80
N GLY A 58 5.75 14.30 -6.33
CA GLY A 58 5.15 13.11 -5.74
C GLY A 58 4.89 11.99 -6.75
N ALA A 59 4.51 12.35 -7.99
CA ALA A 59 4.40 11.40 -9.09
C ALA A 59 5.76 10.80 -9.47
N GLU A 60 6.83 11.60 -9.52
CA GLU A 60 8.19 11.11 -9.75
C GLU A 60 8.71 10.22 -8.62
N ALA A 61 8.44 10.60 -7.36
CA ALA A 61 8.79 9.79 -6.21
C ALA A 61 8.09 8.43 -6.24
N LEU A 62 6.80 8.39 -6.61
CA LEU A 62 6.09 7.13 -6.81
C LEU A 62 6.72 6.31 -7.93
N LYS A 63 7.06 6.92 -9.07
CA LYS A 63 7.73 6.22 -10.19
C LYS A 63 9.05 5.59 -9.77
N LYS A 64 9.85 6.29 -8.96
CA LYS A 64 11.10 5.75 -8.39
C LYS A 64 10.81 4.59 -7.44
N LEU A 65 9.82 4.76 -6.56
CA LEU A 65 9.45 3.74 -5.59
C LEU A 65 8.95 2.46 -6.25
N VAL A 66 8.19 2.55 -7.35
CA VAL A 66 7.68 1.38 -8.08
C VAL A 66 8.69 0.78 -9.07
N LYS A 67 9.90 1.33 -9.19
CA LYS A 67 10.89 0.80 -10.14
C LYS A 67 11.46 -0.54 -9.68
N ASP A 68 11.63 -0.70 -8.38
CA ASP A 68 12.39 -1.81 -7.80
C ASP A 68 11.48 -2.88 -7.18
N VAL A 69 10.19 -2.90 -7.51
CA VAL A 69 9.18 -3.68 -6.76
C VAL A 69 8.57 -4.79 -7.57
N ASP A 70 8.36 -5.92 -6.92
CA ASP A 70 7.87 -7.14 -7.55
C ASP A 70 6.37 -7.07 -7.86
N MET A 71 5.61 -6.39 -6.99
CA MET A 71 4.15 -6.30 -7.11
C MET A 71 3.62 -4.95 -6.68
N ARG A 72 2.59 -4.49 -7.41
CA ARG A 72 1.79 -3.32 -7.07
C ARG A 72 0.32 -3.70 -6.94
N ALA A 73 -0.32 -3.26 -5.87
CA ALA A 73 -1.76 -3.40 -5.64
C ALA A 73 -2.41 -2.03 -5.40
N ALA A 74 -3.60 -1.83 -5.96
CA ALA A 74 -4.43 -0.64 -5.82
C ALA A 74 -5.90 -1.07 -5.72
N ASN A 75 -6.71 -0.40 -4.90
CA ASN A 75 -8.12 -0.74 -4.73
C ASN A 75 -9.03 0.47 -5.01
N ARG A 76 -9.98 0.28 -5.94
CA ARG A 76 -11.04 1.15 -6.51
C ARG A 76 -10.65 2.27 -7.49
N GLY A 77 -11.23 2.15 -8.70
CA GLY A 77 -11.63 3.23 -9.63
C GLY A 77 -10.52 3.83 -10.48
N SER A 78 -10.86 4.28 -11.69
CA SER A 78 -9.99 4.88 -12.72
C SER A 78 -9.11 6.08 -12.31
N ASP A 79 -9.18 6.52 -11.05
CA ASP A 79 -8.50 7.71 -10.56
C ASP A 79 -7.29 7.36 -9.69
N LEU A 80 -6.10 7.57 -10.25
CA LEU A 80 -4.82 7.38 -9.57
C LEU A 80 -4.64 8.32 -8.34
N LEU A 81 -5.52 9.31 -8.16
CA LEU A 81 -5.39 10.43 -7.23
C LEU A 81 -6.07 10.21 -5.86
N SER A 82 -6.86 9.14 -5.70
CA SER A 82 -7.52 8.76 -4.43
C SER A 82 -6.87 7.53 -3.76
N LEU A 83 -5.82 6.97 -4.37
CA LEU A 83 -5.31 5.65 -4.07
C LEU A 83 -4.44 5.57 -2.82
N SER A 84 -4.69 4.53 -2.02
CA SER A 84 -3.62 3.93 -1.24
C SER A 84 -2.94 2.84 -2.09
N VAL A 85 -1.77 3.18 -2.65
CA VAL A 85 -0.98 2.22 -3.43
C VAL A 85 -0.21 1.34 -2.46
N GLN A 86 -0.30 0.03 -2.62
CA GLN A 86 0.54 -0.93 -1.90
C GLN A 86 1.58 -1.47 -2.85
N ILE A 87 2.81 -1.46 -2.39
CA ILE A 87 3.98 -1.86 -3.13
C ILE A 87 4.68 -2.93 -2.30
N ALA A 88 5.11 -4.01 -2.93
CA ALA A 88 5.73 -5.14 -2.25
C ALA A 88 7.10 -5.45 -2.85
N GLN A 89 8.10 -5.61 -1.98
CA GLN A 89 9.42 -6.17 -2.32
C GLN A 89 9.61 -7.47 -1.56
N SER A 90 10.03 -8.50 -2.29
CA SER A 90 10.43 -9.77 -1.73
C SER A 90 11.89 -9.73 -1.30
N SER A 91 12.18 -10.27 -0.11
CA SER A 91 13.55 -10.48 0.38
C SER A 91 14.17 -11.78 -0.15
N CYS A 92 13.37 -12.63 -0.80
CA CYS A 92 13.80 -13.80 -1.55
C CYS A 92 13.82 -13.47 -3.03
N ASP A 93 14.85 -13.88 -3.76
CA ASP A 93 14.90 -13.83 -5.22
C ASP A 93 13.72 -14.62 -5.82
N LEU A 94 12.61 -13.91 -6.09
CA LEU A 94 11.36 -14.46 -6.62
C LEU A 94 11.40 -14.65 -8.15
N SER A 95 12.56 -14.53 -8.80
CA SER A 95 12.74 -14.82 -10.22
C SER A 95 12.23 -16.21 -10.63
N ASN A 96 12.05 -17.13 -9.68
CA ASN A 96 11.57 -18.48 -9.93
C ASN A 96 10.15 -18.79 -9.37
N GLN A 97 9.44 -17.84 -8.74
CA GLN A 97 8.09 -18.06 -8.19
C GLN A 97 7.10 -16.91 -8.41
N VAL A 98 7.19 -16.22 -9.55
CA VAL A 98 6.11 -15.30 -9.97
C VAL A 98 4.87 -16.13 -10.35
N GLN A 99 4.10 -16.55 -9.34
CA GLN A 99 2.67 -16.78 -9.55
C GLN A 99 2.06 -15.39 -9.73
N SER A 100 1.68 -15.08 -10.96
CA SER A 100 0.92 -13.89 -11.32
C SER A 100 -0.34 -13.82 -10.44
N PHE A 101 -0.32 -12.99 -9.41
CA PHE A 101 -1.53 -12.69 -8.66
C PHE A 101 -2.36 -11.71 -9.49
N PRO A 102 -3.57 -12.11 -9.93
CA PRO A 102 -4.41 -11.24 -10.74
C PRO A 102 -4.75 -9.98 -9.95
N LEU A 103 -4.83 -8.86 -10.68
CA LEU A 103 -5.40 -7.61 -10.18
C LEU A 103 -6.78 -7.92 -9.59
N VAL A 104 -6.91 -7.96 -8.26
CA VAL A 104 -8.21 -8.19 -7.60
C VAL A 104 -8.99 -6.88 -7.69
N THR A 105 -9.70 -6.70 -8.79
CA THR A 105 -10.77 -5.71 -8.92
C THR A 105 -12.07 -6.36 -8.45
N GLY A 106 -12.62 -5.85 -7.35
CA GLY A 106 -13.98 -6.16 -6.90
C GLY A 106 -14.88 -4.94 -7.06
#